data_AF-A0A920HQC0-F1
#
_entry.id   AF-A0A920HQC0-F1
#
_cell.length_a   1.000
_cell.length_b   1.000
_cell.length_c   1.000
_cell.angle_alpha   90.00
_cell.angle_beta   90.00
_cell.angle_gamma   90.00
#
_symmetry.space_group_name_H-M   'P 1'
#
loop_
_entity.id
_entity.type
_entity.pdbx_description
1 polymer ?
#
loop_
_entity_poly.entity_id
_entity_poly.type
_entity_poly.pdbx_seq_one_letter_code
_entity_poly.pdbx_strand_id
1 'polypeptide(L)'
;MVDKKKAGELGIPAGLVGQTIRNSIIGTKAGVFKLDGEDYEINVRFENEFKNDLSSILNQNIIFRDQSSGVIKEVPVASVVQEKILQHLMQLNI
;
A
#
# COMPACT_ATOMS: atom_id res chain seq x y z
N MET A 1 4.15 10.85 9.57
CA MET A 1 5.37 10.08 9.21
C MET A 1 5.09 8.60 9.37
N VAL A 2 5.78 7.69 8.66
CA VAL A 2 5.71 6.26 8.99
C VAL A 2 6.34 6.09 10.37
N ASP A 3 5.65 5.42 11.28
CA ASP A 3 6.21 5.09 12.58
C ASP A 3 7.21 3.94 12.40
N LYS A 4 8.47 4.31 12.17
CA LYS A 4 9.56 3.37 11.94
C LYS A 4 9.84 2.51 13.17
N LYS A 5 9.63 3.04 14.38
CA LYS A 5 9.81 2.30 15.62
C LYS A 5 8.74 1.22 15.70
N LYS A 6 7.47 1.59 15.47
CA LYS A 6 6.36 0.64 15.51
C LYS A 6 6.43 -0.40 14.41
N ALA A 7 6.81 0.00 13.19
CA ALA A 7 7.08 -0.93 12.10
C ALA A 7 8.18 -1.94 12.45
N GLY A 8 9.26 -1.48 13.09
CA GLY A 8 10.35 -2.34 13.57
C GLY A 8 9.91 -3.32 14.66
N GLU A 9 9.12 -2.88 15.64
CA GLU A 9 8.54 -3.76 16.67
C GLU A 9 7.66 -4.86 16.08
N LEU A 10 6.97 -4.57 14.98
CA LEU A 10 6.08 -5.49 14.28
C LEU A 10 6.79 -6.34 13.22
N GLY A 11 8.10 -6.13 13.00
CA GLY A 11 8.88 -6.84 11.98
C GLY A 11 8.57 -6.41 10.54
N ILE A 12 7.92 -5.26 10.34
CA ILE A 12 7.50 -4.76 9.03
C ILE A 12 8.64 -3.93 8.42
N PRO A 13 9.14 -4.30 7.23
CA PRO A 13 10.09 -3.45 6.51
C PRO A 13 9.46 -2.08 6.19
N ALA A 14 10.12 -0.99 6.59
CA ALA A 14 9.58 0.36 6.36
C ALA A 14 9.33 0.67 4.87
N GLY A 15 10.11 0.06 3.96
CA GLY A 15 9.89 0.16 2.51
C GLY A 15 8.56 -0.44 2.06
N LEU A 16 8.14 -1.56 2.69
CA LEU A 16 6.87 -2.23 2.40
C LEU A 16 5.68 -1.38 2.86
N VAL A 17 5.79 -0.70 4.00
CA VAL A 17 4.79 0.24 4.48
C VAL A 17 4.55 1.34 3.44
N GLY A 18 5.62 1.99 2.98
CA GLY A 18 5.52 3.05 1.98
C GLY A 18 4.99 2.57 0.63
N GLN A 19 5.38 1.36 0.20
CA GLN A 19 4.89 0.77 -1.04
C GLN A 19 3.39 0.44 -0.97
N THR A 20 2.94 -0.13 0.15
CA THR A 20 1.51 -0.43 0.37
C THR A 20 0.69 0.84 0.23
N ILE A 21 1.04 1.91 0.97
CA ILE A 21 0.34 3.20 0.91
C ILE A 21 0.31 3.77 -0.52
N ARG A 22 1.45 3.76 -1.22
CA ARG A 22 1.50 4.29 -2.60
C ARG A 22 0.60 3.50 -3.54
N ASN A 23 0.62 2.16 -3.44
CA ASN A 23 -0.22 1.30 -4.26
C ASN A 23 -1.71 1.51 -3.94
N SER A 24 -2.08 1.76 -2.68
CA SER A 24 -3.45 2.07 -2.28
C SER A 24 -3.97 3.37 -2.91
N ILE A 25 -3.09 4.35 -3.11
CA ILE A 25 -3.45 5.68 -3.65
C ILE A 25 -3.39 5.70 -5.19
N ILE A 26 -2.32 5.15 -5.77
CA ILE A 26 -1.99 5.29 -7.20
C ILE A 26 -2.40 4.04 -8.00
N GLY A 27 -2.46 2.88 -7.33
CA GLY A 27 -2.56 1.58 -7.98
C GLY A 27 -1.19 0.95 -8.22
N THR A 28 -1.21 -0.28 -8.71
CA THR A 28 0.00 -1.06 -9.01
C THR A 28 -0.15 -1.81 -10.32
N LYS A 29 0.95 -1.98 -11.06
CA LYS A 29 0.99 -2.77 -12.28
C LYS A 29 1.01 -4.25 -11.91
N ALA A 30 -0.03 -4.98 -12.29
CA ALA A 30 -0.15 -6.41 -12.05
C ALA A 30 0.46 -7.25 -13.19
N GLY A 31 0.52 -6.70 -14.40
CA GLY A 31 1.12 -7.42 -15.53
C GLY A 31 0.97 -6.72 -16.87
N VAL A 32 1.32 -7.43 -17.92
CA VAL A 32 1.09 -7.05 -19.31
C VAL A 32 0.35 -8.19 -20.00
N PHE A 33 -0.74 -7.88 -20.66
CA PHE A 33 -1.49 -8.79 -21.52
C PHE A 33 -1.10 -8.53 -22.97
N LYS A 34 -0.78 -9.58 -23.72
CA LYS A 34 -0.39 -9.49 -25.13
C LYS A 34 -1.52 -10.00 -26.00
N LEU A 35 -1.99 -9.20 -26.94
CA LEU A 35 -3.04 -9.58 -27.90
C LEU A 35 -2.74 -8.98 -29.27
N ASP A 36 -2.78 -9.81 -30.31
CA ASP A 36 -2.57 -9.41 -31.72
C ASP A 36 -1.29 -8.60 -31.99
N GLY A 37 -0.24 -8.86 -31.20
CA GLY A 37 1.05 -8.15 -31.30
C GLY A 37 1.14 -6.87 -30.47
N GLU A 38 0.05 -6.46 -29.82
CA GLU A 38 -0.02 -5.29 -28.94
C GLU A 38 0.10 -5.66 -27.46
N ASP A 39 0.70 -4.76 -26.68
CA ASP A 39 0.93 -4.90 -25.24
C ASP A 39 -0.01 -3.99 -24.44
N TYR A 40 -0.83 -4.59 -23.59
CA TYR A 40 -1.79 -3.91 -22.72
C TYR A 40 -1.40 -4.04 -21.25
N GLU A 41 -1.25 -2.91 -20.55
CA GLU A 41 -0.91 -2.94 -19.13
C GLU A 41 -2.13 -3.25 -18.24
N ILE A 42 -1.99 -4.28 -17.39
CA ILE A 42 -2.97 -4.58 -16.35
C ILE A 42 -2.57 -3.83 -15.08
N ASN A 43 -3.40 -2.90 -14.66
CA ASN A 43 -3.19 -2.11 -13.45
C ASN A 43 -4.33 -2.36 -12.46
N VAL A 44 -3.99 -2.72 -11.22
CA VAL A 44 -4.93 -2.87 -10.11
C VAL A 44 -4.94 -1.57 -9.32
N ARG A 45 -6.12 -0.97 -9.14
CA ARG A 45 -6.28 0.30 -8.42
C ARG A 45 -7.65 0.34 -7.75
N PHE A 46 -7.76 1.16 -6.69
CA PHE A 46 -9.07 1.47 -6.12
C PHE A 46 -9.90 2.29 -7.10
N GLU A 47 -11.20 2.03 -7.07
CA GLU A 47 -12.19 2.82 -7.80
C GLU A 47 -12.16 4.26 -7.30
N ASN A 48 -12.42 5.23 -8.19
CA ASN A 48 -12.18 6.65 -7.91
C ASN A 48 -12.91 7.16 -6.66
N GLU A 49 -14.05 6.55 -6.34
CA GLU A 49 -14.90 6.88 -5.20
C GLU A 49 -14.21 6.62 -3.85
N PHE A 50 -13.31 5.64 -3.78
CA PHE A 50 -12.59 5.27 -2.56
C PHE A 50 -11.23 5.97 -2.41
N LYS A 51 -10.78 6.71 -3.42
CA LYS A 51 -9.46 7.39 -3.41
C LYS A 51 -9.36 8.49 -2.35
N ASN A 52 -10.49 9.12 -2.03
CA ASN A 52 -10.55 10.21 -1.06
C ASN A 52 -10.97 9.75 0.34
N ASP A 53 -11.39 8.49 0.49
CA ASP A 53 -11.71 7.94 1.80
C ASP A 53 -10.43 7.40 2.45
N LEU A 54 -9.84 8.25 3.27
CA LEU A 54 -8.69 7.94 4.09
C LEU A 54 -8.89 6.69 4.96
N SER A 55 -10.13 6.43 5.38
CA SER A 55 -10.51 5.25 6.15
C SER A 55 -10.28 3.96 5.36
N SER A 56 -10.60 3.98 4.06
CA SER A 56 -10.39 2.85 3.15
C SER A 56 -8.91 2.53 2.91
N ILE A 57 -8.01 3.52 3.03
CA ILE A 57 -6.55 3.30 2.96
C ILE A 57 -6.01 2.77 4.30
N LEU A 58 -6.49 3.35 5.41
CA LEU A 58 -6.06 3.00 6.77
C LEU A 58 -6.46 1.57 7.18
N ASN A 59 -7.61 1.09 6.68
CA ASN A 59 -8.13 -0.25 6.94
C ASN A 59 -7.44 -1.36 6.13
N GLN A 60 -6.53 -1.03 5.21
CA GLN A 60 -5.82 -2.05 4.44
C GLN A 60 -4.78 -2.77 5.30
N ASN A 61 -4.62 -4.06 5.05
CA ASN A 61 -3.58 -4.85 5.70
C ASN A 61 -2.29 -4.82 4.90
N ILE A 62 -1.18 -4.61 5.60
CA ILE A 62 0.16 -4.94 5.14
C ILE A 62 0.32 -6.44 5.38
N ILE A 63 0.41 -7.20 4.29
CA ILE A 63 0.60 -8.64 4.32
C ILE A 63 2.07 -8.92 4.02
N PHE A 64 2.75 -9.62 4.92
CA PHE A 64 4.17 -9.91 4.78
C PHE A 64 4.56 -11.20 5.47
N ARG A 65 5.63 -11.82 4.99
CA ARG A 65 6.26 -12.93 5.69
C ARG A 65 7.21 -12.39 6.75
N ASP A 66 6.88 -12.65 8.00
CA ASP A 66 7.71 -12.31 9.14
C ASP A 66 9.02 -13.11 9.08
N GLN A 67 10.15 -12.41 9.03
CA GLN A 67 11.46 -13.04 8.85
C GLN A 67 11.91 -13.85 10.07
N SER A 68 11.37 -13.55 11.27
CA SER A 68 11.77 -14.22 12.51
C SER A 68 11.04 -15.55 12.73
N SER A 69 9.79 -15.62 12.31
CA SER A 69 8.89 -16.77 12.52
C SER A 69 8.57 -17.54 11.24
N GLY A 70 8.82 -16.95 10.07
CA GLY A 70 8.42 -17.49 8.77
C GLY A 70 6.91 -17.44 8.51
N VAL A 71 6.10 -16.97 9.45
CA VAL A 71 4.64 -16.91 9.35
C VAL A 71 4.20 -15.69 8.55
N ILE A 72 3.11 -15.82 7.80
CA ILE A 72 2.46 -14.69 7.14
C ILE A 72 1.70 -13.90 8.20
N LYS A 73 2.02 -12.62 8.33
CA LYS A 73 1.33 -11.69 9.22
C LYS A 73 0.55 -10.68 8.41
N GLU A 74 -0.56 -10.25 8.99
CA GLU A 74 -1.40 -9.18 8.49
C GLU A 74 -1.46 -8.08 9.54
N VAL A 75 -1.10 -6.86 9.15
CA VAL A 75 -1.11 -5.71 10.05
C VAL A 75 -1.81 -4.54 9.38
N PRO A 76 -2.86 -3.95 9.97
CA PRO A 76 -3.51 -2.77 9.40
C PRO A 76 -2.52 -1.61 9.21
N VAL A 77 -2.60 -0.90 8.09
CA VAL A 77 -1.77 0.28 7.77
C VAL A 77 -1.88 1.33 8.87
N ALA A 78 -3.08 1.51 9.45
CA ALA A 78 -3.32 2.39 10.59
C ALA A 78 -2.40 2.12 11.80
N SER A 79 -1.88 0.89 11.94
CA SER A 79 -0.99 0.52 13.06
C SER A 79 0.41 1.14 12.96
N VAL A 80 0.82 1.62 11.78
CA VAL A 80 2.20 2.09 11.50
C VAL A 80 2.28 3.41 10.74
N VAL A 81 1.14 4.05 10.47
CA VAL A 81 1.07 5.28 9.67
C VAL A 81 0.30 6.36 10.40
N GLN A 82 0.87 7.57 10.44
CA GLN A 82 0.16 8.76 10.89
C GLN A 82 -0.60 9.40 9.72
N GLU A 83 -1.85 9.80 9.99
CA GLU A 83 -2.80 10.41 9.07
C GLU A 83 -2.21 11.54 8.20
N LYS A 84 -1.36 12.39 8.79
CA LYS A 84 -0.72 13.54 8.12
C LYS A 84 0.06 13.18 6.85
N ILE A 85 0.64 11.97 6.73
CA ILE A 85 1.32 11.56 5.50
C ILE A 85 0.33 11.25 4.38
N LEU A 86 -0.79 10.63 4.71
CA LEU A 86 -1.75 10.17 3.73
C LEU A 86 -2.41 11.36 3.04
N GLN A 87 -2.73 12.41 3.79
CA GLN A 87 -3.23 13.67 3.24
C GLN A 87 -2.25 14.30 2.24
N HIS A 88 -0.95 14.29 2.53
CA HIS A 88 0.07 14.83 1.63
C HIS A 88 0.20 14.01 0.33
N LEU A 89 0.17 12.67 0.42
CA LEU A 89 0.24 11.80 -0.76
C LEU A 89 -1.02 11.88 -1.63
N MET A 90 -2.19 12.08 -1.02
CA MET A 90 -3.44 12.31 -1.78
C MET A 90 -3.42 13.66 -2.52
N GLN A 91 -2.81 14.70 -1.95
CA GLN A 91 -2.70 16.03 -2.58
C GLN A 91 -1.73 16.07 -3.77
N LEU A 92 -0.77 15.14 -3.85
CA LEU A 92 0.19 15.05 -4.95
C LEU A 92 -0.37 14.38 -6.23
N ASN A 93 -1.62 13.89 -6.18
CA ASN A 93 -2.31 13.21 -7.28
C ASN A 93 -3.32 14.12 -8.01
N ILE A 94 -3.16 15.45 -7.90
CA ILE A 94 -3.92 16.46 -8.65
C ILE A 94 -3.11 16.90 -9.87
#